data_AF-A0A6N9PUX8-F1
#
_entry.id   AF-A0A6N9PUX8-F1
#
_cell.length_a   1.000
_cell.length_b   1.000
_cell.length_c   1.000
_cell.angle_alpha   90.00
_cell.angle_beta   90.00
_cell.angle_gamma   90.00
#
_symmetry.space_group_name_H-M   'P 1'
#
loop_
_entity.id
_entity.type
_entity.pdbx_description
1 polymer ?
#
loop_
_entity_poly.entity_id
_entity_poly.type
_entity_poly.pdbx_seq_one_letter_code
_entity_poly.pdbx_strand_id
1 'polypeptide(L)'
;MGFFYCSFSCFWYNQGMKNTEKSAAQWQEIVSEKDKEIAELRKQVDWFKGQFKLLQSKQFGPSSEKSVELEEQTSLFNEPETLADPKAAEPDLEQIVYKRKKQAGKRELDFSKLPTEQIVHELPEGEQVCPVCGGKMHACGHEVIRRELRYVPAQYKVVEHVQTAYSCRNCEKNALATPMKKSEVPAGLIPG
;
A
#
# COMPACT_ATOMS: atom_id res chain seq x y z
N MET A 1 -8.61 -41.90 82.16
CA MET A 1 -8.85 -41.17 80.90
C MET A 1 -7.50 -40.79 80.30
N GLY A 2 -7.19 -41.16 79.06
CA GLY A 2 -6.03 -40.59 78.35
C GLY A 2 -5.10 -41.54 77.58
N PHE A 3 -5.61 -42.58 76.89
CA PHE A 3 -4.75 -43.52 76.15
C PHE A 3 -5.12 -43.78 74.67
N PHE A 4 -5.86 -42.89 73.98
CA PHE A 4 -6.40 -43.24 72.65
C PHE A 4 -6.37 -42.18 71.53
N TYR A 5 -5.61 -41.08 71.64
CA TYR A 5 -5.65 -40.01 70.63
C TYR A 5 -4.28 -39.49 70.16
N CYS A 6 -3.27 -40.35 69.98
CA CYS A 6 -2.04 -39.94 69.29
C CYS A 6 -1.57 -40.88 68.18
N SER A 7 -2.17 -42.07 68.03
CA SER A 7 -1.81 -43.00 66.93
C SER A 7 -2.71 -42.87 65.70
N PHE A 8 -3.87 -42.20 65.78
CA PHE A 8 -4.76 -42.00 64.62
C PHE A 8 -4.41 -40.77 63.77
N SER A 9 -3.61 -39.81 64.28
CA SER A 9 -3.27 -38.58 63.56
C SER A 9 -2.12 -38.77 62.55
N CYS A 10 -1.15 -39.65 62.84
CA CYS A 10 -0.04 -39.91 61.91
C CYS A 10 -0.42 -40.83 60.73
N PHE A 11 -1.48 -41.65 60.84
CA PHE A 11 -1.90 -42.53 59.75
C PHE A 11 -2.68 -41.78 58.65
N TRP A 12 -3.39 -40.71 59.01
CA TRP A 12 -4.10 -39.84 58.05
C TRP A 12 -3.18 -38.86 57.32
N TYR A 13 -2.05 -38.48 57.93
CA TYR A 13 -1.10 -37.56 57.30
C TYR A 13 -0.34 -38.19 56.12
N ASN A 14 -0.15 -39.50 56.12
CA ASN A 14 0.60 -40.22 55.09
C ASN A 14 -0.26 -40.79 53.94
N GLN A 15 -1.59 -40.67 54.04
CA GLN A 15 -2.53 -41.14 53.01
C GLN A 15 -3.01 -40.00 52.09
N GLY A 16 -2.86 -38.74 52.51
CA GLY A 16 -3.12 -37.55 51.69
C GLY A 16 -1.95 -37.09 50.82
N MET A 17 -0.74 -37.62 51.01
CA MET A 17 0.44 -37.33 50.18
C MET A 17 0.77 -38.42 49.15
N LYS A 18 -0.18 -39.31 48.86
CA LYS A 18 -0.04 -40.32 47.80
C LYS A 18 -0.99 -40.01 46.64
N ASN A 19 -0.60 -39.04 45.82
CA ASN A 19 -0.92 -38.91 44.38
C ASN A 19 -0.87 -37.45 43.94
N THR A 20 0.31 -36.96 43.58
CA THR A 20 0.52 -36.20 42.32
C THR A 20 1.99 -36.30 41.88
N GLU A 21 2.66 -37.41 42.19
CA GLU A 21 3.97 -37.67 41.58
C GLU A 21 3.72 -38.02 40.12
N LYS A 22 3.83 -37.01 39.25
CA LYS A 22 3.73 -37.21 37.81
C LYS A 22 4.76 -38.25 37.40
N SER A 23 4.33 -39.21 36.59
CA SER A 23 5.24 -40.27 36.11
C SER A 23 6.36 -39.67 35.27
N ALA A 24 7.50 -40.37 35.14
CA ALA A 24 8.61 -39.90 34.31
C ALA A 24 8.18 -39.55 32.87
N ALA A 25 7.21 -40.30 32.32
CA ALA A 25 6.63 -40.03 31.01
C ALA A 25 5.81 -38.72 30.97
N GLN A 26 5.02 -38.44 32.02
CA GLN A 26 4.27 -37.19 32.13
C GLN A 26 5.19 -35.98 32.25
N TRP A 27 6.32 -36.11 32.95
CA TRP A 27 7.35 -35.06 33.00
C TRP A 27 7.99 -34.81 31.63
N GLN A 28 8.29 -35.87 30.87
CA GLN A 28 8.85 -35.76 29.53
C GLN A 28 7.87 -35.06 28.56
N GLU A 29 6.59 -35.40 28.64
CA GLU A 29 5.55 -34.79 27.81
C GLU A 29 5.43 -33.29 28.11
N ILE A 30 5.38 -32.91 29.39
CA ILE A 30 5.35 -31.50 29.82
C ILE A 30 6.60 -30.75 29.37
N VAL A 31 7.79 -31.34 29.51
CA VAL A 31 9.04 -30.71 29.03
C VAL A 31 8.97 -30.49 27.52
N SER A 32 8.48 -31.48 26.76
CA SER A 32 8.35 -31.35 25.31
C SER A 32 7.35 -30.26 24.89
N GLU A 33 6.25 -30.09 25.61
CA GLU A 33 5.28 -29.02 25.37
C GLU A 33 5.89 -27.65 25.72
N LYS A 34 6.60 -27.56 26.84
CA LYS A 34 7.27 -26.33 27.26
C LYS A 34 8.39 -25.94 26.31
N ASP A 35 9.13 -26.90 25.76
CA ASP A 35 10.17 -26.62 24.76
C ASP A 35 9.57 -26.10 23.46
N LYS A 36 8.40 -26.61 23.04
CA LYS A 36 7.65 -26.06 21.89
C LYS A 36 7.20 -24.63 22.16
N GLU A 37 6.60 -24.37 23.32
CA GLU A 37 6.15 -23.04 23.73
C GLU A 37 7.33 -22.04 23.78
N ILE A 38 8.47 -22.46 24.36
CA ILE A 38 9.70 -21.65 24.39
C ILE A 38 10.22 -21.38 22.98
N ALA A 39 10.20 -22.36 22.09
CA ALA A 39 10.64 -22.19 20.72
C ALA A 39 9.75 -21.19 19.95
N GLU A 40 8.44 -21.23 20.16
CA GLU A 40 7.49 -20.29 19.57
C GLU A 40 7.69 -18.87 20.11
N LEU A 41 7.81 -18.71 21.43
CA LEU A 41 8.08 -17.42 22.06
C LEU A 41 9.42 -16.83 21.61
N ARG A 42 10.46 -17.65 21.47
CA ARG A 42 11.77 -17.19 20.95
C ARG A 42 11.65 -16.65 19.53
N LYS A 43 10.93 -17.35 18.65
CA LYS A 43 10.67 -16.87 17.28
C LYS A 43 9.94 -15.51 17.28
N GLN A 44 8.93 -15.35 18.13
CA GLN A 44 8.21 -14.08 18.26
C GLN A 44 9.13 -12.96 18.76
N VAL A 45 9.95 -13.23 19.78
CA VAL A 45 10.92 -12.27 20.30
C VAL A 45 11.93 -11.85 19.24
N ASP A 46 12.45 -12.78 18.45
CA ASP A 46 13.39 -12.47 17.38
C ASP A 46 12.73 -11.65 16.27
N TRP A 47 11.47 -11.95 15.93
CA TRP A 47 10.69 -11.16 15.00
C TRP A 47 10.48 -9.71 15.49
N PHE A 48 10.04 -9.53 16.74
CA PHE A 48 9.84 -8.20 17.33
C PHE A 48 11.16 -7.43 17.45
N LYS A 49 12.27 -8.09 17.81
CA LYS A 49 13.60 -7.48 17.83
C LYS A 49 14.02 -7.01 16.43
N GLY A 50 13.74 -7.79 15.39
CA GLY A 50 13.98 -7.40 14.00
C GLY A 50 13.17 -6.17 13.60
N GLN A 51 11.87 -6.15 13.91
CA GLN A 51 11.01 -5.00 13.65
C GLN A 51 11.49 -3.75 14.40
N PHE A 52 11.88 -3.89 15.67
CA PHE A 52 12.38 -2.79 16.48
C PHE A 52 13.68 -2.20 15.89
N LYS A 53 14.64 -3.04 15.51
CA LYS A 53 15.88 -2.59 14.85
C LYS A 53 15.59 -1.81 13.57
N LEU A 54 14.64 -2.30 12.76
CA LEU A 54 14.24 -1.66 11.51
C LEU A 54 13.52 -0.33 11.73
N LEU A 55 12.69 -0.21 12.77
CA LEU A 55 12.07 1.07 13.15
C LEU A 55 13.11 2.04 13.70
N GLN A 56 14.03 1.57 14.54
CA GLN A 56 15.12 2.37 15.06
C GLN A 56 16.02 2.89 13.94
N SER A 57 16.34 2.07 12.95
CA SER A 57 17.12 2.50 11.78
C SER A 57 16.35 3.48 10.89
N LYS A 58 15.02 3.37 10.78
CA LYS A 58 14.21 4.36 10.06
C LYS A 58 14.11 5.69 10.78
N GLN A 59 14.01 5.69 12.11
CA GLN A 59 13.81 6.89 12.91
C GLN A 59 15.11 7.64 13.23
N PHE A 60 16.16 6.88 13.55
CA PHE A 60 17.45 7.42 14.01
C PHE A 60 18.61 7.08 13.08
N GLY A 61 18.39 6.29 12.03
CA GLY A 61 19.43 5.99 11.06
C GLY A 61 19.72 7.20 10.15
N PRO A 62 20.96 7.32 9.66
CA PRO A 62 21.31 8.34 8.70
C PRO A 62 20.47 8.17 7.43
N SER A 63 19.93 9.26 6.90
CA SER A 63 19.22 9.27 5.61
C SER A 63 20.14 9.07 4.40
N SER A 64 21.45 9.07 4.64
CA SER A 64 22.51 8.84 3.66
C SER A 64 22.89 7.36 3.67
N GLU A 65 22.99 6.72 2.51
CA GLU A 65 23.41 5.32 2.32
C GLU A 65 24.88 5.07 2.70
N LYS A 66 25.59 6.07 3.24
CA LYS A 66 26.95 5.94 3.76
C LYS A 66 26.98 4.99 4.96
N SER A 67 27.16 3.70 4.71
CA SER A 67 27.60 2.74 5.72
C SER A 67 29.13 2.66 5.74
N VAL A 68 29.71 2.22 6.85
CA VAL A 68 31.16 1.99 6.99
C VAL A 68 31.67 1.01 5.90
N GLU A 69 30.85 0.03 5.52
CA GLU A 69 31.14 -0.91 4.44
C GLU A 69 31.11 -0.23 3.06
N LEU A 70 30.23 0.74 2.85
CA LEU A 70 30.19 1.54 1.62
C LEU A 70 31.37 2.51 1.56
N GLU A 71 31.85 3.01 2.70
CA GLU A 71 33.04 3.87 2.77
C GLU A 71 34.28 3.18 2.21
N GLU A 72 34.51 1.91 2.57
CA GLU A 72 35.57 1.07 2.00
C GLU A 72 35.40 0.91 0.48
N GLN A 73 34.17 0.74 -0.01
CA GLN A 73 33.89 0.62 -1.44
C GLN A 73 34.05 1.95 -2.20
N THR A 74 33.67 3.08 -1.59
CA THR A 74 33.89 4.41 -2.19
C THR A 74 35.37 4.81 -2.21
N SER A 75 36.17 4.24 -1.31
CA SER A 75 37.64 4.42 -1.30
C SER A 75 38.32 3.79 -2.53
N LEU A 76 37.66 2.83 -3.21
CA LEU A 76 38.21 2.18 -4.41
C LEU A 76 38.45 3.12 -5.59
N PHE A 77 37.77 4.28 -5.62
CA PHE A 77 37.88 5.28 -6.69
C PHE A 77 38.43 6.62 -6.19
N ASN A 78 39.20 6.62 -5.09
CA ASN A 78 39.73 7.84 -4.47
C ASN A 78 41.09 8.32 -5.03
N GLU A 79 41.53 7.75 -6.16
CA GLU A 79 42.77 8.17 -6.84
C GLU A 79 42.87 9.68 -7.15
N PRO A 80 41.81 10.38 -7.61
CA PRO A 80 41.94 11.80 -7.93
C PRO A 80 42.10 12.69 -6.69
N GLU A 81 41.45 12.38 -5.56
CA GLU A 81 41.57 13.20 -4.33
C GLU A 81 42.88 12.91 -3.60
N THR A 82 43.38 11.67 -3.65
CA THR A 82 44.67 11.30 -3.04
C THR A 82 45.88 11.86 -3.80
N LEU A 83 45.77 12.01 -5.12
CA LEU A 83 46.82 12.58 -5.97
C LEU A 83 46.69 14.10 -6.15
N ALA A 84 45.61 14.72 -5.66
CA ALA A 84 45.41 16.16 -5.73
C ALA A 84 46.41 16.91 -4.84
N ASP A 85 47.03 17.96 -5.38
CA ASP A 85 47.86 18.87 -4.61
C ASP A 85 46.96 19.84 -3.82
N PRO A 86 46.98 19.82 -2.47
CA PRO A 86 46.13 20.69 -1.65
C PRO A 86 46.47 22.19 -1.78
N LYS A 87 47.56 22.55 -2.46
CA LYS A 87 47.94 23.94 -2.75
C LYS A 87 47.62 24.38 -4.17
N ALA A 88 47.18 23.47 -5.05
CA ALA A 88 46.75 23.85 -6.38
C ALA A 88 45.47 24.68 -6.29
N ALA A 89 45.39 25.76 -7.08
CA ALA A 89 44.17 26.53 -7.19
C ALA A 89 43.06 25.66 -7.81
N GLU A 90 41.89 25.61 -7.17
CA GLU A 90 40.73 24.93 -7.72
C GLU A 90 40.41 25.51 -9.10
N PRO A 91 40.10 24.67 -10.11
CA PRO A 91 39.70 25.16 -11.41
C PRO A 91 38.43 25.99 -11.26
N ASP A 92 38.39 27.14 -11.94
CA ASP A 92 37.23 28.03 -11.92
C ASP A 92 36.05 27.27 -12.51
N LEU A 93 35.07 26.93 -11.66
CA LEU A 93 33.92 26.16 -12.07
C LEU A 93 33.12 27.00 -13.05
N GLU A 94 33.18 26.67 -14.33
CA GLU A 94 32.31 27.26 -15.35
C GLU A 94 30.86 26.93 -14.99
N GLN A 95 30.22 27.87 -14.29
CA GLN A 95 28.81 27.77 -13.99
C GLN A 95 28.07 27.88 -15.30
N ILE A 96 27.58 26.75 -15.79
CA ILE A 96 26.68 26.67 -16.93
C ILE A 96 25.44 27.52 -16.60
N VAL A 97 25.41 28.75 -17.10
CA VAL A 97 24.40 29.77 -16.74
C VAL A 97 23.00 29.43 -17.27
N TYR A 98 22.85 28.40 -18.11
CA TYR A 98 21.52 28.01 -18.53
C TYR A 98 20.75 27.35 -17.37
N LYS A 99 19.91 28.16 -16.72
CA LYS A 99 18.82 27.65 -15.90
C LYS A 99 17.80 27.04 -16.84
N ARG A 100 17.84 25.72 -17.04
CA ARG A 100 16.73 25.00 -17.68
C ARG A 100 15.48 25.29 -16.86
N LYS A 101 14.54 26.05 -17.42
CA LYS A 101 13.21 26.19 -16.81
C LYS A 101 12.65 24.78 -16.69
N LYS A 102 12.53 24.28 -15.45
CA LYS A 102 11.72 23.08 -15.20
C LYS A 102 10.33 23.44 -15.73
N GLN A 103 9.85 22.71 -16.73
CA GLN A 103 8.44 22.82 -17.10
C GLN A 103 7.67 22.44 -15.84
N ALA A 104 7.02 23.43 -15.24
CA ALA A 104 6.09 23.21 -14.16
C ALA A 104 4.83 22.63 -14.81
N GLY A 105 4.73 21.30 -14.81
CA GLY A 105 3.61 20.58 -15.40
C GLY A 105 3.91 19.09 -15.48
N LYS A 106 2.88 18.27 -15.27
CA LYS A 106 2.90 16.86 -15.68
C LYS A 106 3.18 16.89 -17.19
N ARG A 107 4.19 16.15 -17.66
CA ARG A 107 4.34 15.87 -19.10
C ARG A 107 3.09 15.08 -19.49
N GLU A 108 2.09 15.76 -20.03
CA GLU A 108 0.89 15.11 -20.53
C GLU A 108 1.35 14.04 -21.53
N LEU A 109 0.85 12.81 -21.34
CA LEU A 109 1.20 11.70 -22.21
C LEU A 109 0.62 12.01 -23.59
N ASP A 110 1.51 12.19 -24.57
CA ASP A 110 1.11 12.48 -25.94
C ASP A 110 0.54 11.21 -26.60
N PHE A 111 -0.78 11.13 -26.67
CA PHE A 111 -1.53 10.03 -27.25
C PHE A 111 -1.88 10.23 -28.73
N SER A 112 -1.44 11.33 -29.35
CA SER A 112 -1.86 11.73 -30.70
C SER A 112 -1.51 10.74 -31.83
N LYS A 113 -0.49 9.90 -31.61
CA LYS A 113 0.04 8.96 -32.62
C LYS A 113 -0.52 7.55 -32.52
N LEU A 114 -1.35 7.27 -31.52
CA LEU A 114 -1.89 5.94 -31.27
C LEU A 114 -3.32 5.81 -31.83
N PRO A 115 -3.73 4.62 -32.30
CA PRO A 115 -5.11 4.38 -32.69
C PRO A 115 -6.06 4.53 -31.49
N THR A 116 -7.14 5.28 -31.70
CA THR A 116 -8.12 5.61 -30.65
C THR A 116 -9.44 4.86 -30.87
N GLU A 117 -9.92 4.18 -29.83
CA GLU A 117 -11.23 3.51 -29.77
C GLU A 117 -12.12 4.27 -28.77
N GLN A 118 -13.32 4.67 -29.19
CA GLN A 118 -14.28 5.37 -28.34
C GLN A 118 -15.33 4.40 -27.79
N ILE A 119 -15.48 4.38 -26.46
CA ILE A 119 -16.53 3.64 -25.77
C ILE A 119 -17.53 4.65 -25.22
N VAL A 120 -18.72 4.70 -25.83
CA VAL A 120 -19.81 5.57 -25.42
C VAL A 120 -20.64 4.87 -24.35
N HIS A 121 -20.74 5.49 -23.18
CA HIS A 121 -21.61 5.06 -22.09
C HIS A 121 -22.94 5.79 -22.22
N GLU A 122 -24.01 5.03 -22.45
CA GLU A 122 -25.38 5.53 -22.56
C GLU A 122 -26.19 5.17 -21.31
N LEU A 123 -27.20 6.00 -21.01
CA LEU A 123 -28.10 5.72 -19.90
C LEU A 123 -29.10 4.63 -20.35
N PRO A 124 -29.42 3.62 -19.52
CA PRO A 124 -30.39 2.60 -19.91
C PRO A 124 -31.78 3.21 -20.16
N GLU A 125 -32.54 2.62 -21.09
CA GLU A 125 -33.84 3.18 -21.54
C GLU A 125 -34.82 3.45 -20.38
N GLY A 126 -34.80 2.63 -19.33
CA GLY A 126 -35.64 2.80 -18.14
C GLY A 126 -35.33 4.04 -17.30
N GLU A 127 -34.11 4.57 -17.40
CA GLU A 127 -33.65 5.74 -16.64
C GLU A 127 -33.66 7.04 -17.45
N GLN A 128 -33.88 6.95 -18.77
CA GLN A 128 -34.07 8.06 -19.71
C GLN A 128 -35.44 8.76 -19.55
N VAL A 129 -35.94 8.82 -18.32
CA VAL A 129 -37.21 9.46 -17.96
C VAL A 129 -36.93 10.65 -17.06
N CYS A 130 -37.55 11.77 -17.39
CA CYS A 130 -37.43 13.01 -16.64
C CYS A 130 -38.07 12.85 -15.25
N PRO A 131 -37.35 13.14 -14.15
CA PRO A 131 -37.91 13.02 -12.80
C PRO A 131 -38.99 14.07 -12.49
N VAL A 132 -39.09 15.14 -13.29
CA VAL A 132 -40.01 16.26 -13.06
C VAL A 132 -41.30 16.14 -13.87
N CYS A 133 -41.21 15.82 -15.16
CA CYS A 133 -42.39 15.76 -16.04
C CYS A 133 -42.71 14.35 -16.56
N GLY A 134 -41.92 13.33 -16.22
CA GLY A 134 -42.11 11.96 -16.72
C GLY A 134 -41.88 11.78 -18.22
N GLY A 135 -41.49 12.84 -18.94
CA GLY A 135 -41.19 12.78 -20.37
C GLY A 135 -39.87 12.07 -20.68
N LYS A 136 -39.74 11.55 -21.90
CA LYS A 136 -38.49 10.97 -22.40
C LYS A 136 -37.39 12.03 -22.45
N MET A 137 -36.23 11.69 -21.92
CA MET A 137 -35.02 12.50 -22.01
C MET A 137 -34.29 12.20 -23.32
N HIS A 138 -33.57 13.18 -23.84
CA HIS A 138 -32.80 13.06 -25.08
C HIS A 138 -31.33 13.34 -24.80
N ALA A 139 -30.43 12.71 -25.57
CA ALA A 139 -29.01 12.97 -25.48
C ALA A 139 -28.72 14.42 -25.93
N CYS A 140 -28.07 15.20 -25.07
CA CYS A 140 -27.75 16.60 -25.29
C CYS A 140 -26.25 16.86 -25.49
N GLY A 141 -25.37 15.91 -25.14
CA GLY A 141 -23.94 16.02 -25.40
C GLY A 141 -23.15 14.80 -24.98
N HIS A 142 -21.93 14.72 -25.51
CA HIS A 142 -20.95 13.68 -25.21
C HIS A 142 -19.67 14.33 -24.66
N GLU A 143 -19.21 13.88 -23.50
CA GLU A 143 -18.03 14.42 -22.81
C GLU A 143 -16.99 13.30 -22.60
N VAL A 144 -15.74 13.52 -23.01
CA VAL A 144 -14.65 12.57 -22.78
C VAL A 144 -14.18 12.73 -21.34
N ILE A 145 -14.53 11.78 -20.46
CA ILE A 145 -14.09 11.83 -19.06
C ILE A 145 -12.65 11.33 -18.93
N ARG A 146 -12.31 10.29 -19.68
CA ARG A 146 -11.09 9.52 -19.42
C ARG A 146 -10.51 8.91 -20.69
N ARG A 147 -9.17 8.92 -20.75
CA ARG A 147 -8.37 8.22 -21.77
C ARG A 147 -7.50 7.17 -21.09
N GLU A 148 -7.57 5.93 -21.57
CA GLU A 148 -6.78 4.82 -21.06
C GLU A 148 -5.90 4.23 -22.16
N LEU A 149 -4.70 3.76 -21.80
CA LEU A 149 -3.83 3.06 -22.73
C LEU A 149 -4.08 1.55 -22.60
N ARG A 150 -4.65 0.94 -23.65
CA ARG A 150 -4.86 -0.51 -23.74
C ARG A 150 -3.73 -1.16 -24.52
N TYR A 151 -3.10 -2.17 -23.91
CA TYR A 151 -2.13 -3.01 -24.60
C TYR A 151 -2.85 -4.10 -25.40
N VAL A 152 -2.54 -4.18 -26.69
CA VAL A 152 -2.89 -5.29 -27.57
C VAL A 152 -1.56 -5.90 -28.02
N PRO A 153 -1.38 -7.23 -28.08
CA PRO A 153 -0.12 -7.81 -28.52
C PRO A 153 0.35 -7.17 -29.85
N ALA A 154 1.57 -6.64 -29.85
CA ALA A 154 2.21 -5.87 -30.93
C ALA A 154 1.77 -4.39 -31.12
N GLN A 155 0.74 -3.87 -30.44
CA GLN A 155 0.29 -2.47 -30.61
C GLN A 155 -0.33 -1.86 -29.33
N TYR A 156 -0.17 -0.55 -29.14
CA TYR A 156 -0.92 0.18 -28.12
C TYR A 156 -2.11 0.89 -28.74
N LYS A 157 -3.23 0.88 -28.03
CA LYS A 157 -4.45 1.61 -28.40
C LYS A 157 -4.90 2.51 -27.27
N VAL A 158 -5.51 3.63 -27.61
CA VAL A 158 -6.09 4.56 -26.64
C VAL A 158 -7.59 4.30 -26.58
N VAL A 159 -8.12 4.02 -25.40
CA VAL A 159 -9.55 3.85 -25.17
C VAL A 159 -10.08 5.12 -24.53
N GLU A 160 -10.95 5.84 -25.23
CA GLU A 160 -11.64 7.02 -24.69
C GLU A 160 -13.01 6.60 -24.15
N HIS A 161 -13.24 6.85 -22.85
CA HIS A 161 -14.55 6.68 -22.24
C HIS A 161 -15.33 7.98 -22.36
N VAL A 162 -16.43 7.91 -23.12
CA VAL A 162 -17.30 9.04 -23.44
C VAL A 162 -18.58 8.91 -22.62
N GLN A 163 -18.88 9.92 -21.82
CA GLN A 163 -20.13 10.00 -21.05
C GLN A 163 -21.17 10.76 -21.86
N THR A 164 -22.39 10.21 -21.90
CA THR A 164 -23.52 10.86 -22.54
C THR A 164 -24.35 11.60 -21.50
N ALA A 165 -24.60 12.88 -21.76
CA ALA A 165 -25.52 13.67 -20.99
C ALA A 165 -26.89 13.70 -21.66
N TYR A 166 -27.94 13.67 -20.84
CA TYR A 166 -29.33 13.70 -21.24
C TYR A 166 -30.06 14.88 -20.60
N SER A 167 -30.94 15.52 -21.36
CA SER A 167 -31.81 16.60 -20.89
C SER A 167 -33.25 16.41 -21.37
N CYS A 168 -34.18 17.16 -20.79
CA CYS A 168 -35.61 17.07 -21.13
C CYS A 168 -36.09 18.31 -21.91
N ARG A 169 -36.51 18.11 -23.17
CA ARG A 169 -37.02 19.19 -24.05
C ARG A 169 -38.26 19.89 -23.52
N ASN A 170 -39.11 19.17 -22.78
CA ASN A 170 -40.34 19.74 -22.24
C ASN A 170 -40.05 20.69 -21.07
N CYS A 171 -39.11 20.33 -20.21
CA CYS A 171 -38.66 21.19 -19.11
C CYS A 171 -37.84 22.39 -19.61
N GLU A 172 -37.08 22.23 -20.71
CA GLU A 172 -36.35 23.32 -21.36
C GLU A 172 -37.29 24.42 -21.88
N LYS A 173 -38.42 24.03 -22.47
CA LYS A 173 -39.39 24.98 -23.04
C LYS A 173 -40.25 25.70 -21.99
N ASN A 174 -40.50 25.05 -20.85
CA ASN A 174 -41.43 25.54 -19.83
C ASN A 174 -40.73 26.23 -18.63
N ALA A 175 -39.41 26.45 -18.71
CA ALA A 175 -38.63 27.38 -17.88
C ALA A 175 -38.70 27.26 -16.34
N LEU A 176 -38.94 26.08 -15.77
CA LEU A 176 -39.02 25.91 -14.30
C LEU A 176 -37.77 25.26 -13.66
N ALA A 177 -37.16 24.28 -14.33
CA ALA A 177 -35.84 23.70 -14.04
C ALA A 177 -35.60 22.56 -15.03
N THR A 178 -34.40 22.44 -15.59
CA THR A 178 -34.04 21.37 -16.53
C THR A 178 -33.20 20.31 -15.83
N PRO A 179 -33.78 19.18 -15.41
CA PRO A 179 -32.99 18.08 -14.86
C PRO A 179 -32.10 17.49 -15.95
N MET A 180 -30.80 17.48 -15.70
CA MET A 180 -29.79 16.85 -16.55
C MET A 180 -29.32 15.56 -15.87
N LYS A 181 -29.33 14.46 -16.60
CA LYS A 181 -28.78 13.17 -16.14
C LYS A 181 -27.54 12.84 -16.97
N LYS A 182 -26.52 12.29 -16.33
CA LYS A 182 -25.32 11.81 -17.01
C LYS A 182 -25.24 10.30 -16.86
N SER A 183 -24.73 9.59 -17.87
CA SER A 183 -24.51 8.14 -17.78
C SER A 183 -23.44 7.79 -16.75
N GLU A 184 -23.51 6.61 -16.14
CA GLU A 184 -22.46 6.13 -15.25
C GLU A 184 -21.25 5.67 -16.06
N VAL A 185 -20.05 6.07 -15.64
CA VAL A 185 -18.78 5.65 -16.25
C VAL A 185 -17.97 4.94 -15.16
N PRO A 186 -17.43 3.74 -15.43
CA PRO A 186 -16.67 2.99 -14.44
C PRO A 186 -15.43 3.77 -13.98
N ALA A 187 -15.13 3.68 -12.69
CA ALA A 187 -13.89 4.21 -12.14
C ALA A 187 -12.70 3.48 -12.77
N GLY A 188 -11.72 4.23 -13.26
CA GLY A 188 -10.59 3.61 -13.95
C GLY A 188 -9.51 3.09 -13.01
N LEU A 189 -8.69 2.18 -13.54
CA LEU A 189 -7.77 1.35 -12.76
C LEU A 189 -6.70 2.16 -12.00
N ILE A 190 -6.27 3.28 -12.59
CA ILE A 190 -5.29 4.19 -12.01
C ILE A 190 -6.00 5.52 -11.72
N PRO A 191 -6.11 5.94 -10.45
CA PRO A 191 -6.54 7.28 -10.09
C PRO A 191 -5.48 8.30 -10.54
N GLY A 192 -5.93 9.41 -11.11
CA GLY A 192 -5.08 10.44 -11.74
C GLY A 192 -4.22 11.25 -10.78
#